data_AF-A0A0L0SZW0-F1
#
_entry.id   AF-A0A0L0SZW0-F1
#
_cell.length_a   1.000
_cell.length_b   1.000
_cell.length_c   1.000
_cell.angle_alpha   90.00
_cell.angle_beta   90.00
_cell.angle_gamma   90.00
#
_symmetry.space_group_name_H-M   'P 1'
#
loop_
_entity.id
_entity.type
_entity.pdbx_description
1 polymer ?
#
loop_
_entity_poly.entity_id
_entity_poly.type
_entity_poly.pdbx_seq_one_letter_code
_entity_poly.pdbx_strand_id
1 'polypeptide(L)'
;MSTITLPEDFGMVVLSLVVLNFHYVSSSRYVMAARKKLKIDYPDMGNGRYAAKLTDAQWHEFNSAQRAHQNYLEQLPVVNTIVFLSGLFNPKWTAGLTALYAVGRQMYTSGYVTNGPQGRVAGTRLFYPAFFGMVGITIHGAIKSLGWL
;
A
#
# COMPACT_ATOMS: atom_id res chain seq x y z
N MET A 1 -21.07 22.46 24.18
CA MET A 1 -19.97 21.85 23.40
C MET A 1 -20.60 20.97 22.35
N SER A 2 -20.30 21.18 21.07
CA SER A 2 -20.76 20.29 20.00
C SER A 2 -19.91 19.01 20.06
N THR A 3 -20.55 17.87 20.33
CA THR A 3 -19.87 16.57 20.39
C THR A 3 -19.84 15.95 18.99
N ILE A 4 -18.65 15.58 18.52
CA ILE A 4 -18.50 14.79 17.28
C ILE A 4 -18.67 13.31 17.66
N THR A 5 -19.76 12.70 17.22
CA THR A 5 -20.01 11.27 17.37
C THR A 5 -19.53 10.53 16.14
N LEU A 6 -18.66 9.53 16.31
CA LEU A 6 -18.21 8.66 15.23
C LEU A 6 -19.27 7.59 14.92
N PRO A 7 -19.27 7.03 13.70
CA PRO A 7 -20.12 5.88 13.38
C PRO A 7 -19.84 4.69 14.31
N GLU A 8 -20.87 3.93 14.68
CA GLU A 8 -20.77 2.77 15.59
C GLU A 8 -19.73 1.73 15.10
N ASP A 9 -19.65 1.53 13.78
CA ASP A 9 -18.75 0.56 13.15
C ASP A 9 -17.35 1.14 12.83
N PHE A 10 -17.03 2.37 13.26
CA PHE A 10 -15.76 3.02 12.91
C PHE A 10 -14.52 2.27 13.42
N GLY A 11 -14.67 1.43 14.46
CA GLY A 11 -13.61 0.52 14.91
C GLY A 11 -13.08 -0.40 13.80
N MET A 12 -13.90 -0.76 12.80
CA MET A 12 -13.45 -1.54 11.64
C MET A 12 -12.44 -0.78 10.78
N VAL A 13 -12.58 0.54 10.67
CA VAL A 13 -11.66 1.41 9.93
C VAL A 13 -10.33 1.49 10.65
N VAL A 14 -10.36 1.64 11.98
CA VAL A 14 -9.15 1.64 12.83
C VAL A 14 -8.38 0.32 12.67
N LEU A 15 -9.07 -0.82 12.78
CA LEU A 15 -8.45 -2.13 12.58
C LEU A 15 -7.89 -2.28 11.16
N SER A 16 -8.61 -1.79 10.14
CA SER A 16 -8.16 -1.82 8.75
C SER A 16 -6.88 -1.02 8.54
N LEU A 17 -6.77 0.17 9.16
CA LEU A 17 -5.55 0.98 9.15
C LEU A 17 -4.38 0.26 9.83
N VAL A 18 -4.60 -0.37 10.99
CA VAL A 18 -3.56 -1.14 11.69
C VAL A 18 -3.06 -2.28 10.81
N VAL A 19 -3.97 -3.08 10.23
CA VAL A 19 -3.62 -4.19 9.35
C VAL A 19 -2.88 -3.70 8.10
N LEU A 20 -3.34 -2.62 7.47
CA LEU A 20 -2.70 -2.05 6.28
C LEU A 20 -1.27 -1.58 6.56
N ASN A 21 -1.04 -0.88 7.68
CA ASN A 21 0.28 -0.39 8.04
C ASN A 21 1.20 -1.54 8.48
N PHE A 22 0.69 -2.55 9.19
CA PHE A 22 1.44 -3.76 9.48
C PHE A 22 1.83 -4.51 8.20
N HIS A 23 0.91 -4.62 7.24
CA HIS A 23 1.19 -5.21 5.94
C HIS A 23 2.30 -4.43 5.20
N TYR A 24 2.25 -3.10 5.18
CA TYR A 24 3.34 -2.28 4.64
C TYR A 24 4.68 -2.58 5.32
N VAL A 25 4.75 -2.59 6.65
CA VAL A 25 5.98 -2.90 7.40
C VAL A 25 6.50 -4.28 7.03
N SER A 26 5.61 -5.27 6.93
CA SER A 26 5.95 -6.64 6.53
C SER A 26 6.54 -6.73 5.11
N SER A 27 6.18 -5.81 4.20
CA SER A 27 6.69 -5.79 2.82
C SER A 27 8.20 -5.53 2.75
N SER A 28 8.79 -4.94 3.80
CA SER A 28 10.25 -4.77 3.91
C SER A 28 11.00 -6.12 3.89
N ARG A 29 10.34 -7.23 4.26
CA ARG A 29 10.94 -8.58 4.25
C ARG A 29 11.52 -8.98 2.90
N TYR A 30 10.92 -8.53 1.79
CA TYR A 30 11.39 -8.81 0.44
C TYR A 30 12.75 -8.15 0.19
N VAL A 31 12.88 -6.88 0.60
CA VAL A 31 14.13 -6.12 0.51
C VAL A 31 15.19 -6.75 1.42
N MET A 32 14.82 -7.11 2.66
CA MET A 32 15.75 -7.71 3.62
C MET A 32 16.26 -9.08 3.15
N ALA A 33 15.39 -9.89 2.56
CA ALA A 33 15.78 -11.18 1.98
C ALA A 33 16.76 -11.00 0.82
N ALA A 34 16.45 -10.11 -0.14
CA ALA A 34 17.35 -9.81 -1.26
C ALA A 34 18.68 -9.22 -0.78
N ARG A 35 18.64 -8.32 0.21
CA ARG A 35 19.82 -7.72 0.84
C ARG A 35 20.75 -8.79 1.41
N LYS A 36 20.21 -9.71 2.20
CA LYS A 36 20.98 -10.80 2.82
C LYS A 36 21.55 -11.75 1.76
N LYS A 37 20.74 -12.11 0.76
CA LYS A 37 21.14 -12.99 -0.35
C LYS A 37 22.31 -12.41 -1.15
N LEU A 38 22.27 -11.11 -1.45
CA LEU A 38 23.22 -10.43 -2.33
C LEU A 38 24.35 -9.70 -1.59
N LYS A 39 24.41 -9.82 -0.25
CA LYS A 39 25.42 -9.20 0.62
C LYS A 39 25.57 -7.69 0.39
N ILE A 40 24.42 -7.01 0.29
CA ILE A 40 24.37 -5.56 0.11
C ILE A 40 24.29 -4.93 1.50
N ASP A 41 25.34 -4.28 1.97
CA ASP A 41 25.28 -3.63 3.29
C ASP A 41 24.63 -2.24 3.20
N TYR A 42 24.15 -1.74 4.34
CA TYR A 42 23.68 -0.36 4.44
C TYR A 42 24.86 0.60 4.24
N PRO A 43 24.64 1.82 3.71
CA PRO A 43 23.36 2.42 3.31
C PRO A 43 22.97 2.17 1.84
N ASP A 44 23.52 1.16 1.17
CA ASP A 44 23.28 0.95 -0.27
C ASP A 44 21.82 0.55 -0.55
N MET A 45 21.19 1.28 -1.49
CA MET A 45 19.81 1.10 -1.94
C MET A 45 19.71 0.70 -3.42
N GLY A 46 20.80 0.21 -4.01
CA GLY A 46 20.79 -0.39 -5.35
C GLY A 46 21.63 0.37 -6.37
N ASN A 47 22.25 1.47 -5.97
CA ASN A 47 23.14 2.28 -6.82
C ASN A 47 24.48 2.60 -6.12
N GLY A 48 24.80 1.93 -5.01
CA GLY A 48 26.02 2.17 -4.25
C GLY A 48 27.16 1.21 -4.60
N ARG A 49 28.18 1.20 -3.74
CA ARG A 49 29.42 0.43 -3.91
C ARG A 49 29.22 -1.09 -3.88
N TYR A 50 28.17 -1.57 -3.20
CA TYR A 50 27.87 -3.00 -3.15
C TYR A 50 27.09 -3.40 -4.39
N ALA A 51 26.11 -2.59 -4.79
CA ALA A 51 25.32 -2.82 -5.99
C ALA A 51 26.16 -2.82 -7.28
N ALA A 52 27.22 -2.00 -7.34
CA ALA A 52 28.14 -1.94 -8.48
C ALA A 52 28.92 -3.25 -8.75
N LYS A 53 28.95 -4.17 -7.77
CA LYS A 53 29.64 -5.48 -7.88
C LYS A 53 28.70 -6.60 -8.33
N LEU A 54 27.41 -6.32 -8.46
CA LEU A 54 26.39 -7.29 -8.83
C LEU A 54 26.38 -7.51 -10.33
N THR A 55 25.94 -8.70 -10.75
CA THR A 55 25.54 -8.89 -12.15
C THR A 55 24.23 -8.14 -12.43
N ASP A 56 23.94 -7.84 -13.70
CA ASP A 56 22.70 -7.15 -14.09
C ASP A 56 21.44 -7.85 -13.55
N ALA A 57 21.43 -9.19 -13.55
CA ALA A 57 20.32 -9.97 -13.01
C ALA A 57 20.15 -9.78 -11.50
N GLN A 58 21.24 -9.81 -10.74
CA GLN A 58 21.23 -9.59 -9.29
C GLN A 58 20.86 -8.15 -8.93
N TRP A 59 21.41 -7.19 -9.67
CA TRP A 59 21.08 -5.78 -9.54
C TRP A 59 19.58 -5.55 -9.79
N HIS A 60 19.03 -6.16 -10.84
CA HIS A 60 17.62 -6.05 -11.17
C HIS A 60 16.73 -6.72 -10.11
N GLU A 61 17.13 -7.88 -9.56
CA GLU A 61 16.42 -8.54 -8.45
C GLU A 61 16.32 -7.63 -7.22
N PHE A 62 17.45 -7.06 -6.77
CA PHE A 62 17.47 -6.18 -5.60
C PHE A 62 16.67 -4.89 -5.82
N ASN A 63 16.88 -4.23 -6.96
CA ASN A 63 16.21 -2.98 -7.28
C ASN A 63 14.70 -3.16 -7.49
N SER A 64 14.26 -4.32 -7.99
CA SER A 64 12.84 -4.65 -8.09
C SER A 64 12.19 -4.74 -6.70
N ALA A 65 12.83 -5.42 -5.75
CA ALA A 65 12.35 -5.49 -4.36
C ALA A 65 12.34 -4.11 -3.69
N GLN A 66 13.40 -3.32 -3.85
CA GLN A 66 13.49 -1.95 -3.34
C GLN A 66 12.37 -1.07 -3.91
N ARG A 67 12.19 -1.06 -5.24
CA ARG A 67 11.18 -0.23 -5.89
C ARG A 67 9.76 -0.62 -5.46
N ALA A 68 9.48 -1.92 -5.33
CA ALA A 68 8.17 -2.38 -4.86
C ALA A 68 7.83 -1.88 -3.45
N HIS A 69 8.82 -1.90 -2.53
CA HIS A 69 8.66 -1.39 -1.17
C HIS A 69 8.53 0.14 -1.14
N GLN A 70 9.42 0.86 -1.83
CA GLN A 70 9.37 2.33 -1.92
C GLN A 70 8.07 2.84 -2.53
N ASN A 71 7.57 2.19 -3.58
CA ASN A 71 6.28 2.55 -4.17
C ASN A 71 5.13 2.40 -3.15
N TYR A 72 5.22 1.43 -2.24
CA TYR A 72 4.24 1.32 -1.16
C TYR A 72 4.34 2.50 -0.21
N LEU A 73 5.56 2.81 0.24
CA LEU A 73 5.82 3.93 1.14
C LEU A 73 5.31 5.26 0.56
N GLU A 74 5.54 5.51 -0.74
CA GLU A 74 5.06 6.70 -1.45
C GLU A 74 3.53 6.82 -1.45
N GLN A 75 2.81 5.70 -1.51
CA GLN A 75 1.34 5.67 -1.61
C GLN A 75 0.65 5.59 -0.24
N LEU A 76 1.35 5.13 0.80
CA LEU A 76 0.78 4.88 2.11
C LEU A 76 0.08 6.11 2.75
N PRO A 77 0.65 7.33 2.69
CA PRO A 77 -0.02 8.51 3.26
C PRO A 77 -1.35 8.83 2.57
N VAL A 78 -1.38 8.73 1.24
CA VAL A 78 -2.58 8.99 0.43
C VAL A 78 -3.66 7.97 0.76
N VAL A 79 -3.30 6.69 0.81
CA VAL A 79 -4.25 5.61 1.09
C VAL A 79 -4.77 5.69 2.52
N ASN A 80 -3.91 5.88 3.52
CA ASN A 80 -4.34 6.04 4.91
C ASN A 80 -5.33 7.20 5.05
N THR A 81 -5.08 8.32 4.37
CA THR A 81 -5.98 9.48 4.37
C THR A 81 -7.35 9.14 3.78
N ILE A 82 -7.38 8.48 2.62
CA ILE A 82 -8.64 8.09 1.96
C ILE A 82 -9.39 7.02 2.76
N VAL A 83 -8.71 6.06 3.38
CA VAL A 83 -9.33 5.06 4.27
C VAL A 83 -9.99 5.76 5.45
N PHE A 84 -9.29 6.70 6.10
CA PHE A 84 -9.85 7.45 7.21
C PHE A 84 -11.09 8.26 6.80
N LEU A 85 -10.99 9.05 5.72
CA LEU A 85 -12.08 9.89 5.24
C LEU A 85 -13.29 9.09 4.76
N SER A 86 -13.08 8.06 3.94
CA SER A 86 -14.17 7.19 3.46
C SER A 86 -14.85 6.47 4.63
N GLY A 87 -14.10 6.09 5.65
CA GLY A 87 -14.59 5.43 6.85
C GLY A 87 -15.55 6.29 7.67
N LEU A 88 -15.45 7.62 7.60
CA LEU A 88 -16.41 8.53 8.26
C LEU A 88 -17.80 8.44 7.64
N PHE A 89 -17.88 8.14 6.33
CA PHE A 89 -19.14 8.06 5.60
C PHE A 89 -19.68 6.63 5.48
N ASN A 90 -18.80 5.63 5.33
CA ASN A 90 -19.21 4.24 5.20
C ASN A 90 -18.15 3.24 5.74
N PRO A 91 -18.11 2.99 7.06
CA PRO A 91 -17.10 2.15 7.69
C PRO A 91 -16.97 0.73 7.11
N LYS A 92 -18.10 0.05 6.85
CA LYS A 92 -18.11 -1.36 6.42
C LYS A 92 -17.53 -1.53 5.02
N TRP A 93 -17.96 -0.70 4.08
CA TRP A 93 -17.43 -0.73 2.71
C TRP A 93 -15.96 -0.31 2.66
N THR A 94 -15.58 0.72 3.42
CA THR A 94 -14.18 1.12 3.56
C THR A 94 -13.30 -0.02 4.09
N ALA A 95 -13.73 -0.76 5.11
CA ALA A 95 -12.98 -1.89 5.64
C ALA A 95 -12.78 -2.99 4.58
N GLY A 96 -13.84 -3.37 3.86
CA GLY A 96 -13.77 -4.35 2.77
C GLY A 96 -12.85 -3.91 1.63
N LEU A 97 -12.93 -2.65 1.20
CA LEU A 97 -12.06 -2.10 0.16
C LEU A 97 -10.60 -1.97 0.62
N THR A 98 -10.36 -1.67 1.90
CA THR A 98 -9.00 -1.63 2.47
C THR A 98 -8.37 -3.02 2.47
N ALA A 99 -9.14 -4.05 2.82
CA ALA A 99 -8.68 -5.44 2.76
C ALA A 99 -8.35 -5.85 1.31
N LEU A 100 -9.23 -5.52 0.36
CA LEU A 100 -9.00 -5.76 -1.06
C LEU A 100 -7.75 -5.04 -1.58
N TYR A 101 -7.55 -3.78 -1.15
CA TYR A 101 -6.35 -3.00 -1.44
C TYR A 101 -5.09 -3.69 -0.91
N ALA A 102 -5.09 -4.16 0.34
CA ALA A 102 -3.95 -4.86 0.94
C ALA A 102 -3.60 -6.15 0.19
N VAL A 103 -4.60 -6.96 -0.19
CA VAL A 103 -4.40 -8.16 -1.03
C VAL A 103 -3.78 -7.80 -2.38
N GLY A 104 -4.31 -6.77 -3.05
CA GLY A 104 -3.75 -6.30 -4.32
C GLY A 104 -2.32 -5.78 -4.18
N ARG A 105 -1.98 -5.13 -3.06
CA ARG A 105 -0.59 -4.73 -2.75
C ARG A 105 0.32 -5.94 -2.53
N GLN A 106 -0.14 -6.98 -1.85
CA GLN A 106 0.62 -8.22 -1.68
C GLN A 106 0.90 -8.90 -3.03
N MET A 107 -0.10 -8.97 -3.91
CA MET A 107 0.06 -9.48 -5.28
C MET A 107 1.01 -8.60 -6.10
N TYR A 108 0.90 -7.28 -5.99
CA TYR A 108 1.78 -6.33 -6.67
C TYR A 108 3.23 -6.54 -6.24
N THR A 109 3.50 -6.54 -4.94
CA THR A 109 4.86 -6.66 -4.42
C THR A 109 5.46 -8.02 -4.77
N SER A 110 4.73 -9.12 -4.54
CA SER A 110 5.24 -10.45 -4.86
C SER A 110 5.46 -10.62 -6.36
N GLY A 111 4.54 -10.15 -7.20
CA GLY A 111 4.69 -10.22 -8.65
C GLY A 111 5.87 -9.38 -9.17
N TYR A 112 6.05 -8.18 -8.61
CA TYR A 112 7.17 -7.31 -8.97
C TYR A 112 8.52 -7.95 -8.59
N VAL A 113 8.63 -8.52 -7.38
CA VAL A 113 9.87 -9.16 -6.93
C VAL A 113 10.22 -10.38 -7.78
N THR A 114 9.23 -11.22 -8.15
CA THR A 114 9.49 -12.45 -8.90
C THR A 114 9.70 -12.22 -10.40
N ASN A 115 8.91 -11.34 -11.01
CA ASN A 115 8.84 -11.20 -12.48
C ASN A 115 9.25 -9.80 -12.97
N GLY A 116 9.87 -9.00 -12.11
CA GLY A 116 10.25 -7.63 -12.42
C GLY A 116 9.05 -6.69 -12.65
N PRO A 117 9.26 -5.54 -13.31
CA PRO A 117 8.25 -4.49 -13.42
C PRO A 117 6.91 -4.91 -14.03
N GLN A 118 6.89 -5.90 -14.91
CA GLN A 118 5.64 -6.37 -15.54
C GLN A 118 4.81 -7.27 -14.62
N GLY A 119 5.44 -7.96 -13.67
CA GLY A 119 4.72 -8.81 -12.71
C GLY A 119 3.77 -8.05 -11.78
N ARG A 120 3.89 -6.74 -11.70
CA ARG A 120 3.08 -5.88 -10.84
C ARG A 120 1.63 -5.73 -11.31
N VAL A 121 1.37 -5.96 -12.61
CA VAL A 121 0.10 -5.64 -13.28
C VAL A 121 -1.09 -6.37 -12.66
N ALA A 122 -0.92 -7.63 -12.24
CA ALA A 122 -1.99 -8.41 -11.62
C ALA A 122 -2.49 -7.75 -10.33
N GLY A 123 -1.59 -7.31 -9.45
CA GLY A 123 -1.95 -6.60 -8.23
C GLY A 123 -2.51 -5.20 -8.50
N THR A 124 -1.96 -4.48 -9.48
CA THR A 124 -2.43 -3.16 -9.93
C THR A 124 -3.90 -3.17 -10.34
N ARG A 125 -4.34 -4.21 -11.07
CA ARG A 125 -5.74 -4.37 -11.48
C ARG A 125 -6.70 -4.61 -10.32
N LEU A 126 -6.19 -4.98 -9.14
CA LEU A 126 -6.99 -5.24 -7.95
C LEU A 126 -7.03 -4.04 -7.00
N PHE A 127 -5.87 -3.49 -6.63
CA PHE A 127 -5.84 -2.45 -5.59
C PHE A 127 -6.29 -1.07 -6.10
N TYR A 128 -6.11 -0.72 -7.38
CA TYR A 128 -6.56 0.60 -7.86
C TYR A 128 -8.08 0.74 -7.87
N PRO A 129 -8.87 -0.23 -8.37
CA PRO A 129 -10.33 -0.18 -8.24
C PRO A 129 -10.78 -0.06 -6.78
N ALA A 130 -10.12 -0.77 -5.85
CA ALA A 130 -10.42 -0.66 -4.43
C ALA A 130 -10.16 0.75 -3.89
N PHE A 131 -9.03 1.35 -4.27
CA PHE A 131 -8.68 2.73 -3.92
C PHE A 131 -9.69 3.73 -4.47
N PHE A 132 -10.03 3.65 -5.76
CA PHE A 132 -11.00 4.54 -6.38
C PHE A 132 -12.42 4.34 -5.82
N GLY A 133 -12.76 3.13 -5.38
CA GLY A 133 -14.00 2.89 -4.63
C GLY A 133 -14.05 3.69 -3.32
N MET A 134 -12.96 3.71 -2.55
CA MET A 134 -12.88 4.52 -1.32
C MET A 134 -12.88 6.02 -1.60
N VAL A 135 -12.24 6.46 -2.69
CA VAL A 135 -12.33 7.86 -3.16
C VAL A 135 -13.79 8.20 -3.51
N GLY A 136 -14.49 7.32 -4.21
CA GLY A 136 -15.91 7.48 -4.55
C GLY A 136 -16.80 7.61 -3.31
N ILE A 137 -16.61 6.76 -2.30
CA ILE A 137 -17.29 6.86 -1.00
C ILE A 137 -17.04 8.23 -0.36
N THR A 138 -15.79 8.69 -0.38
CA THR A 138 -15.39 9.97 0.21
C THR A 138 -16.06 11.15 -0.49
N ILE A 139 -16.02 11.18 -1.82
CA ILE A 139 -16.61 12.26 -2.63
C ILE A 139 -18.13 12.27 -2.45
N HIS A 140 -18.78 11.11 -2.59
CA HIS A 140 -20.23 10.99 -2.42
C HIS A 140 -20.67 11.45 -1.02
N GLY A 141 -19.97 11.00 0.01
CA GLY A 141 -20.23 11.43 1.39
C GLY A 141 -20.08 12.93 1.59
N ALA A 142 -19.00 13.52 1.07
CA ALA A 142 -18.76 14.96 1.17
C ALA A 142 -19.82 15.79 0.43
N ILE A 143 -20.20 15.42 -0.80
CA ILE A 143 -21.22 16.13 -1.58
C ILE A 143 -22.58 16.07 -0.86
N LYS A 144 -22.93 14.91 -0.30
CA LYS A 144 -24.16 14.76 0.51
C LYS A 144 -24.12 15.60 1.78
N SER A 145 -22.98 15.68 2.46
CA SER A 145 -22.81 16.54 3.65
C SER A 145 -22.92 18.03 3.34
N LEU A 146 -22.63 18.46 2.11
CA LEU A 146 -22.81 19.84 1.64
C LEU A 146 -24.25 20.13 1.17
N GLY A 147 -25.12 19.13 1.11
CA GLY A 147 -26.50 19.26 0.62
C GLY A 147 -26.61 19.49 -0.89
N TRP A 148 -25.56 19.14 -1.65
CA TRP A 148 -25.56 19.24 -3.12
C TRP A 148 -26.22 18.03 -3.80
N LEU A 149 -26.45 16.96 -3.02
CA LEU A 149 -27.19 15.73 -3.34
C LEU A 149 -28.03 15.37 -2.11
#